data_AF-A0A7K1JID0-F1
#
_entry.id   AF-A0A7K1JID0-F1
#
_cell.length_a   1.000
_cell.length_b   1.000
_cell.length_c   1.000
_cell.angle_alpha   90.00
_cell.angle_beta   90.00
_cell.angle_gamma   90.00
#
_symmetry.space_group_name_H-M   'P 1'
#
loop_
_entity.id
_entity.type
_entity.pdbx_description
1 polymer ?
#
loop_
_entity_poly.entity_id
_entity_poly.type
_entity_poly.pdbx_seq_one_letter_code
_entity_poly.pdbx_strand_id
1 'polypeptide(L)'
;MTAGWEQVRAVADAVLYEGYLLYPYRATSGKNQSRWQFGVLGPQQATELGLGEADTLSAQLLVSPGPDMALTIVVRFLQLQHRAVQRRIDGRFEPVDELSVAARTWLAWDEAVEYEVSLGPFSESELATPQTLPIVVAGGTDIEHVDGGRLIRTRAELHAELTVRSEPDDGLLSISLEVRNIDAPPADKDIAIARSLIGTHLITEVSGGEFVSLLEPPESAADAVSRCLQYRCFPVLAGPPGSTTLMLISPIILYDHPQIAEQSKGALFDSTEIDEILTLRVMTMTDEEKAQARATDPRAAEIIDRCDAMSPEALLNLHGVLRNPHSGTETRSLIPEVPEGMDWWDPLADTAVAPSIDAVLVNGVRVSRDSRVRLHPCRRADAQDLFYADKVARVTCVHETVDGDQQIGVVLEDDPAAEMHDWYGRYLYFAPDEVEPLSEGTSPCK
;
A
#
# COMPACT_ATOMS: atom_id res chain seq x y z
N MET A 1 -25.72 -6.54 0.54
CA MET A 1 -24.34 -6.35 0.07
C MET A 1 -24.00 -7.50 -0.85
N THR A 2 -23.39 -7.21 -2.00
CA THR A 2 -22.98 -8.22 -2.98
C THR A 2 -21.65 -8.85 -2.56
N ALA A 3 -21.33 -10.05 -3.03
CA ALA A 3 -20.04 -10.69 -2.75
C ALA A 3 -18.84 -9.83 -3.20
N GLY A 4 -19.01 -9.04 -4.28
CA GLY A 4 -17.98 -8.11 -4.74
C GLY A 4 -17.70 -6.99 -3.73
N TRP A 5 -18.73 -6.47 -3.06
CA TRP A 5 -18.55 -5.45 -2.02
C TRP A 5 -17.73 -5.98 -0.82
N GLU A 6 -17.98 -7.22 -0.40
CA GLU A 6 -17.23 -7.84 0.71
C GLU A 6 -15.75 -8.02 0.36
N GLN A 7 -15.43 -8.39 -0.89
CA GLN A 7 -14.05 -8.49 -1.37
C GLN A 7 -13.35 -7.13 -1.37
N VAL A 8 -14.00 -6.08 -1.89
CA VAL A 8 -13.43 -4.73 -1.90
C VAL A 8 -13.24 -4.20 -0.49
N ARG A 9 -14.22 -4.45 0.40
CA ARG A 9 -14.11 -4.10 1.81
C ARG A 9 -12.92 -4.76 2.49
N ALA A 10 -12.64 -6.02 2.19
CA ALA A 10 -11.47 -6.70 2.75
C ALA A 10 -10.16 -6.02 2.31
N VAL A 11 -10.01 -5.69 1.03
CA VAL A 11 -8.83 -4.93 0.53
C VAL A 11 -8.75 -3.56 1.19
N ALA A 12 -9.89 -2.87 1.30
CA ALA A 12 -9.99 -1.57 1.96
C ALA A 12 -9.61 -1.65 3.46
N ASP A 13 -9.98 -2.72 4.16
CA ASP A 13 -9.57 -2.98 5.56
C ASP A 13 -8.04 -3.17 5.65
N ALA A 14 -7.43 -3.89 4.70
CA ALA A 14 -5.97 -4.05 4.65
C ALA A 14 -5.27 -2.69 4.45
N VAL A 15 -5.74 -1.89 3.49
CA VAL A 15 -5.23 -0.53 3.23
C VAL A 15 -5.42 0.38 4.43
N LEU A 16 -6.57 0.32 5.12
CA LEU A 16 -6.89 1.15 6.29
C LEU A 16 -5.87 0.99 7.41
N TYR A 17 -5.38 -0.23 7.59
CA TYR A 17 -4.47 -0.59 8.65
C TYR A 17 -3.01 -0.69 8.22
N GLU A 18 -2.69 -0.40 6.95
CA GLU A 18 -1.33 -0.41 6.46
C GLU A 18 -0.48 0.62 7.22
N GLY A 19 0.58 0.15 7.90
CA GLY A 19 1.41 1.01 8.74
C GLY A 19 0.78 1.41 10.09
N TYR A 20 -0.33 0.79 10.51
CA TYR A 20 -0.96 1.04 11.81
C TYR A 20 -0.10 0.59 12.99
N LEU A 21 0.38 -0.65 12.94
CA LEU A 21 1.22 -1.23 13.98
C LEU A 21 2.14 -2.24 13.33
N LEU A 22 3.40 -1.87 13.15
CA LEU A 22 4.37 -2.66 12.43
C LEU A 22 5.10 -3.63 13.37
N TYR A 23 5.52 -4.78 12.84
CA TYR A 23 6.40 -5.70 13.55
C TYR A 23 7.61 -4.94 14.12
N PRO A 24 7.95 -5.11 15.43
CA PRO A 24 7.55 -6.21 16.31
C PRO A 24 6.29 -5.96 17.18
N TYR A 25 5.41 -5.04 16.78
CA TYR A 25 4.11 -4.77 17.42
C TYR A 25 4.18 -4.26 18.87
N ARG A 26 5.32 -3.68 19.27
CA ARG A 26 5.53 -3.11 20.62
C ARG A 26 5.56 -1.60 20.58
N ALA A 27 4.94 -0.96 21.58
CA ALA A 27 4.93 0.49 21.75
C ALA A 27 6.33 1.12 21.82
N THR A 28 7.31 0.38 22.35
CA THR A 28 8.70 0.81 22.50
C THR A 28 9.52 0.75 21.22
N SER A 29 8.97 0.19 20.13
CA SER A 29 9.68 0.06 18.86
C SER A 29 9.70 1.40 18.13
N GLY A 30 10.87 1.84 17.64
CA GLY A 30 11.01 3.13 16.96
C GLY A 30 10.04 3.31 15.78
N LYS A 31 9.78 2.26 15.00
CA LYS A 31 8.79 2.28 13.89
C LYS A 31 7.37 2.61 14.39
N ASN A 32 7.02 2.18 15.59
CA ASN A 32 5.70 2.37 16.20
C ASN A 32 5.60 3.67 17.02
N GLN A 33 6.69 4.44 17.12
CA GLN A 33 6.72 5.80 17.65
C GLN A 33 6.50 6.87 16.56
N SER A 34 6.58 6.48 15.28
CA SER A 34 6.32 7.33 14.12
C SER A 34 5.37 6.60 13.18
N ARG A 35 4.08 6.62 13.55
CA ARG A 35 3.01 5.91 12.85
C ARG A 35 2.23 6.84 11.92
N TRP A 36 1.43 6.19 11.06
CA TRP A 36 0.47 6.79 10.12
C TRP A 36 1.16 7.36 8.87
N GLN A 37 1.49 6.48 7.93
CA GLN A 37 2.28 6.87 6.77
C GLN A 37 1.41 7.19 5.54
N PHE A 38 0.22 6.61 5.44
CA PHE A 38 -0.61 6.69 4.23
C PHE A 38 -2.01 7.23 4.53
N GLY A 39 -2.54 8.04 3.61
CA GLY A 39 -3.93 8.52 3.64
C GLY A 39 -4.29 9.45 4.80
N VAL A 40 -3.30 10.07 5.46
CA VAL A 40 -3.58 11.00 6.56
C VAL A 40 -4.03 12.36 6.01
N LEU A 41 -5.24 12.78 6.37
CA LEU A 41 -5.74 14.13 6.09
C LEU A 41 -5.65 14.97 7.35
N GLY A 42 -4.61 15.80 7.41
CA GLY A 42 -4.35 16.69 8.55
C GLY A 42 -5.34 17.85 8.63
N PRO A 43 -5.45 18.56 9.76
CA PRO A 43 -6.23 19.79 9.82
C PRO A 43 -5.67 20.85 8.89
N GLN A 44 -6.43 21.91 8.64
CA GLN A 44 -6.01 23.00 7.76
C GLN A 44 -4.64 23.55 8.17
N GLN A 45 -3.78 23.87 7.19
CA GLN A 45 -2.44 24.43 7.42
C GLN A 45 -1.42 23.50 8.13
N ALA A 46 -1.76 22.23 8.44
CA ALA A 46 -0.86 21.34 9.16
C ALA A 46 0.45 21.07 8.39
N THR A 47 0.40 20.98 7.06
CA THR A 47 1.58 20.78 6.21
C THR A 47 2.47 22.02 6.19
N GLU A 48 1.87 23.20 5.99
CA GLU A 48 2.58 24.49 5.93
C GLU A 48 3.28 24.81 7.25
N LEU A 49 2.71 24.38 8.37
CA LEU A 49 3.29 24.52 9.70
C LEU A 49 4.33 23.42 10.03
N GLY A 50 4.50 22.40 9.19
CA GLY A 50 5.37 21.25 9.46
C GLY A 50 4.91 20.38 10.63
N LEU A 51 3.61 20.43 10.94
CA LEU A 51 2.98 19.73 12.07
C LEU A 51 2.26 18.44 11.64
N GLY A 52 1.91 18.30 10.36
CA GLY A 52 1.23 17.13 9.84
C GLY A 52 1.10 17.14 8.33
N GLU A 53 0.11 16.40 7.85
CA GLU A 53 -0.12 16.13 6.44
C GLU A 53 -1.14 17.08 5.80
N ALA A 54 -1.30 17.01 4.47
CA ALA A 54 -2.23 17.88 3.77
C ALA A 54 -3.68 17.54 4.15
N ASP A 55 -4.56 18.53 4.08
CA ASP A 55 -5.95 18.41 4.50
C ASP A 55 -6.86 17.72 3.48
N THR A 56 -6.34 17.42 2.29
CA THR A 56 -7.13 17.04 1.12
C THR A 56 -6.64 15.74 0.48
N LEU A 57 -7.59 14.95 -0.01
CA LEU A 57 -7.42 13.89 -0.99
C LEU A 57 -8.48 14.06 -2.09
N SER A 58 -8.10 13.94 -3.35
CA SER A 58 -9.05 14.08 -4.46
C SER A 58 -8.74 13.19 -5.66
N ALA A 59 -9.78 12.76 -6.36
CA ALA A 59 -9.69 11.92 -7.54
C ALA A 59 -10.78 12.28 -8.55
N GLN A 60 -10.47 12.06 -9.83
CA GLN A 60 -11.45 12.07 -10.92
C GLN A 60 -11.65 10.66 -11.45
N LEU A 61 -12.91 10.25 -11.51
CA LEU A 61 -13.34 8.95 -12.02
C LEU A 61 -14.13 9.15 -13.31
N LEU A 62 -14.12 8.17 -14.20
CA LEU A 62 -14.96 8.18 -15.38
C LEU A 62 -16.04 7.11 -15.27
N VAL A 63 -17.27 7.49 -15.59
CA VAL A 63 -18.41 6.57 -15.67
C VAL A 63 -19.01 6.64 -17.06
N SER A 64 -19.28 5.48 -17.65
CA SER A 64 -20.22 5.33 -18.77
C SER A 64 -21.64 5.27 -18.20
N PRO A 65 -22.44 6.35 -18.32
CA PRO A 65 -23.76 6.40 -17.71
C PRO A 65 -24.76 5.54 -18.50
N GLY A 66 -25.54 4.73 -17.78
CA GLY A 66 -26.71 4.03 -18.31
C GLY A 66 -28.02 4.65 -17.80
N PRO A 67 -29.18 4.05 -18.15
CA PRO A 67 -30.46 4.49 -17.61
C PRO A 67 -30.49 4.30 -16.09
N ASP A 68 -31.02 5.30 -15.38
CA ASP A 68 -31.16 5.32 -13.92
C ASP A 68 -29.83 5.20 -13.16
N MET A 69 -28.75 5.75 -13.73
CA MET A 69 -27.43 5.80 -13.10
C MET A 69 -27.50 6.46 -11.72
N ALA A 70 -26.89 5.81 -10.73
CA ALA A 70 -26.71 6.38 -9.40
C ALA A 70 -25.37 5.98 -8.77
N LEU A 71 -24.75 6.92 -8.06
CA LEU A 71 -23.44 6.77 -7.42
C LEU A 71 -23.59 6.72 -5.89
N THR A 72 -23.05 5.67 -5.26
CA THR A 72 -22.87 5.60 -3.80
C THR A 72 -21.40 5.75 -3.47
N ILE A 73 -21.08 6.54 -2.45
CA ILE A 73 -19.72 6.82 -2.03
C ILE A 73 -19.58 6.45 -0.56
N VAL A 74 -18.59 5.65 -0.22
CA VAL A 74 -18.27 5.27 1.15
C VAL A 74 -16.89 5.81 1.48
N VAL A 75 -16.83 6.75 2.43
CA VAL A 75 -15.57 7.32 2.94
C VAL A 75 -15.17 6.55 4.19
N ARG A 76 -13.91 6.11 4.25
CA ARG A 76 -13.37 5.29 5.34
C ARG A 76 -12.07 5.87 5.86
N PHE A 77 -11.91 5.87 7.17
CA PHE A 77 -10.70 6.35 7.86
C PHE A 77 -10.69 5.88 9.32
N LEU A 78 -9.56 6.08 9.99
CA LEU A 78 -9.39 5.87 11.42
C LEU A 78 -9.43 7.21 12.15
N GLN A 79 -10.12 7.24 13.29
CA GLN A 79 -10.03 8.31 14.29
C GLN A 79 -9.03 7.87 15.37
N LEU A 80 -8.08 8.74 15.72
CA LEU A 80 -7.14 8.49 16.79
C LEU A 80 -7.85 8.42 18.15
N GLN A 81 -7.54 7.39 18.94
CA GLN A 81 -7.99 7.24 20.31
C GLN A 81 -6.80 7.14 21.25
N HIS A 82 -6.55 8.21 22.00
CA HIS A 82 -5.49 8.20 22.99
C HIS A 82 -5.94 7.45 24.25
N ARG A 83 -5.30 6.34 24.57
CA ARG A 83 -5.47 5.60 25.82
C ARG A 83 -4.42 6.05 26.82
N ALA A 84 -4.81 6.85 27.79
CA ALA A 84 -4.01 7.18 28.96
C ALA A 84 -4.21 6.15 30.09
N VAL A 85 -3.16 5.87 30.84
CA VAL A 85 -3.21 4.96 32.00
C VAL A 85 -3.05 5.76 33.28
N GLN A 86 -3.88 5.48 34.28
CA GLN A 86 -3.76 6.10 35.60
C GLN A 86 -3.72 5.06 36.71
N ARG A 87 -2.72 5.16 37.57
CA ARG A 87 -2.56 4.31 38.76
C ARG A 87 -3.31 4.91 39.95
N ARG A 88 -3.92 4.06 40.77
CA ARG A 88 -4.57 4.46 42.01
C ARG A 88 -3.58 4.45 43.18
N ILE A 89 -3.33 5.63 43.77
CA ILE A 89 -2.51 5.80 44.97
C ILE A 89 -3.33 6.60 46.00
N ASP A 90 -3.53 6.05 47.20
CA ASP A 90 -4.27 6.69 48.30
C ASP A 90 -5.63 7.29 47.89
N GLY A 91 -6.35 6.58 47.01
CA GLY A 91 -7.66 6.99 46.51
C GLY A 91 -7.64 8.05 45.39
N ARG A 92 -6.45 8.51 44.97
CA ARG A 92 -6.24 9.40 43.83
C ARG A 92 -5.76 8.64 42.61
N PHE A 93 -5.97 9.22 41.43
CA PHE A 93 -5.49 8.67 40.16
C PHE A 93 -4.38 9.55 39.60
N GLU A 94 -3.22 8.95 39.34
CA GLU A 94 -2.04 9.62 38.80
C GLU A 94 -1.69 9.03 37.43
N PRO A 95 -1.40 9.86 36.41
CA PRO A 95 -1.00 9.37 35.10
C PRO A 95 0.33 8.62 35.17
N VAL A 96 0.40 7.51 34.44
CA VAL A 96 1.60 6.66 34.30
C VAL A 96 1.66 6.15 32.86
N ASP A 97 2.88 5.90 32.36
CA ASP A 97 3.06 5.31 31.03
C ASP A 97 2.71 3.81 31.02
N GLU A 98 2.83 3.16 32.18
CA GLU A 98 2.58 1.73 32.37
C GLU A 98 1.93 1.47 33.73
N LEU A 99 0.92 0.60 33.74
CA LEU A 99 0.36 -0.02 34.94
C LEU A 99 0.47 -1.53 34.81
N SER A 100 1.26 -2.15 35.69
CA SER A 100 1.40 -3.60 35.78
C SER A 100 0.80 -4.12 37.09
N VAL A 101 -0.21 -4.98 37.00
CA VAL A 101 -0.88 -5.62 38.14
C VAL A 101 -1.04 -7.11 37.89
N ALA A 102 -0.45 -7.92 38.77
CA ALA A 102 -0.34 -9.37 38.60
C ALA A 102 0.29 -9.74 37.25
N ALA A 103 -0.44 -10.43 36.38
CA ALA A 103 0.03 -10.87 35.06
C ALA A 103 -0.48 -9.99 33.90
N ARG A 104 -1.07 -8.82 34.19
CA ARG A 104 -1.57 -7.89 33.18
C ARG A 104 -0.82 -6.57 33.23
N THR A 105 -0.52 -6.05 32.05
CA THR A 105 0.14 -4.77 31.85
C THR A 105 -0.72 -3.93 30.91
N TRP A 106 -0.92 -2.67 31.28
CA TRP A 106 -1.58 -1.67 30.45
C TRP A 106 -0.62 -0.54 30.16
N LEU A 107 -0.49 -0.19 28.88
CA LEU A 107 0.38 0.88 28.40
C LEU A 107 -0.44 2.08 27.93
N ALA A 108 0.10 3.27 28.17
CA ALA A 108 -0.36 4.47 27.48
C ALA A 108 -0.06 4.31 25.99
N TRP A 109 -1.08 4.49 25.13
CA TRP A 109 -1.01 4.13 23.73
C TRP A 109 -2.05 4.83 22.88
N ASP A 110 -1.73 5.17 21.63
CA ASP A 110 -2.75 5.59 20.68
C ASP A 110 -3.32 4.40 19.91
N GLU A 111 -4.59 4.14 20.18
CA GLU A 111 -5.46 3.19 19.51
C GLU A 111 -6.14 3.86 18.30
N ALA A 112 -6.89 3.08 17.52
CA ALA A 112 -7.66 3.56 16.37
C ALA A 112 -9.11 3.10 16.44
N VAL A 113 -10.03 3.99 16.06
CA VAL A 113 -11.44 3.66 15.86
C VAL A 113 -11.78 3.80 14.39
N GLU A 114 -12.34 2.74 13.80
CA GLU A 114 -12.78 2.72 12.41
C GLU A 114 -14.04 3.57 12.22
N TYR A 115 -14.03 4.39 11.18
CA TYR A 115 -15.21 5.11 10.71
C TYR A 115 -15.48 4.80 9.24
N GLU A 116 -16.76 4.59 8.95
CA GLU A 116 -17.30 4.35 7.63
C GLU A 116 -18.55 5.23 7.47
N VAL A 117 -18.56 6.09 6.45
CA VAL A 117 -19.67 7.01 6.17
C VAL A 117 -20.14 6.78 4.73
N SER A 118 -21.37 6.30 4.59
CA SER A 118 -22.03 6.09 3.30
C SER A 118 -22.83 7.32 2.91
N LEU A 119 -22.60 7.82 1.69
CA LEU A 119 -23.20 9.01 1.11
C LEU A 119 -23.83 8.66 -0.25
N GLY A 120 -25.02 9.19 -0.52
CA GLY A 120 -25.82 8.86 -1.69
C GLY A 120 -26.91 7.83 -1.40
N PRO A 121 -27.46 7.14 -2.43
CA PRO A 121 -27.04 7.22 -3.83
C PRO A 121 -27.37 8.58 -4.47
N PHE A 122 -26.50 9.07 -5.34
CA PHE A 122 -26.70 10.30 -6.13
C PHE A 122 -27.05 9.96 -7.57
N SER A 123 -28.21 10.39 -8.03
CA SER A 123 -28.58 10.32 -9.44
C SER A 123 -27.71 11.27 -10.30
N GLU A 124 -27.63 10.99 -11.60
CA GLU A 124 -26.99 11.90 -12.57
C GLU A 124 -27.51 13.35 -12.44
N SER A 125 -28.81 13.53 -12.22
CA SER A 125 -29.42 14.86 -12.05
C SER A 125 -28.97 15.59 -10.78
N GLU A 126 -28.71 14.87 -9.69
CA GLU A 126 -28.19 15.44 -8.44
C GLU A 126 -26.71 15.78 -8.56
N LEU A 127 -25.95 14.98 -9.32
CA LEU A 127 -24.54 15.18 -9.60
C LEU A 127 -24.27 16.32 -10.60
N ALA A 128 -25.27 16.71 -11.40
CA ALA A 128 -25.17 17.83 -12.33
C ALA A 128 -24.94 19.19 -11.64
N THR A 129 -25.18 19.28 -10.33
CA THR A 129 -24.79 20.42 -9.49
C THR A 129 -23.79 19.94 -8.43
N PRO A 130 -22.69 20.68 -8.18
CA PRO A 130 -21.76 20.36 -7.10
C PRO A 130 -22.48 20.15 -5.76
N GLN A 131 -22.21 19.02 -5.13
CA GLN A 131 -22.67 18.69 -3.78
C GLN A 131 -21.52 18.83 -2.79
N THR A 132 -21.81 19.28 -1.57
CA THR A 132 -20.85 19.32 -0.46
C THR A 132 -21.53 18.78 0.79
N LEU A 133 -21.01 17.68 1.30
CA LEU A 133 -21.65 16.87 2.32
C LEU A 133 -20.77 16.85 3.57
N PRO A 134 -21.30 17.23 4.75
CA PRO A 134 -20.51 17.23 5.97
C PRO A 134 -20.29 15.80 6.48
N ILE A 135 -19.09 15.55 6.99
CA ILE A 135 -18.68 14.35 7.71
C ILE A 135 -18.28 14.81 9.12
N VAL A 136 -19.12 14.53 10.11
CA VAL A 136 -18.87 14.91 11.51
C VAL A 136 -18.71 13.65 12.33
N VAL A 137 -17.56 13.50 12.97
CA VAL A 137 -17.26 12.37 13.84
C VAL A 137 -17.15 12.86 15.28
N ALA A 138 -18.01 12.32 16.15
CA ALA A 138 -18.04 12.71 17.55
C ALA A 138 -16.71 12.41 18.25
N GLY A 139 -16.24 13.38 19.03
CA GLY A 139 -15.22 13.15 20.05
C GLY A 139 -15.80 12.42 21.26
N GLY A 140 -14.97 12.11 22.25
CA GLY A 140 -15.46 11.46 23.45
C GLY A 140 -14.40 11.16 24.49
N THR A 141 -14.86 10.73 25.66
CA THR A 141 -13.99 10.19 26.70
C THR A 141 -14.68 9.01 27.38
N ASP A 142 -14.01 7.86 27.36
CA ASP A 142 -14.46 6.64 28.02
C ASP A 142 -13.49 6.29 29.15
N ILE A 143 -14.04 5.85 30.28
CA ILE A 143 -13.25 5.46 31.46
C ILE A 143 -13.52 3.99 31.76
N GLU A 144 -12.46 3.18 31.71
CA GLU A 144 -12.48 1.78 32.10
C GLU A 144 -11.73 1.60 33.42
N HIS A 145 -12.37 1.02 34.43
CA HIS A 145 -11.70 0.70 35.69
C HIS A 145 -10.99 -0.65 35.59
N VAL A 146 -9.72 -0.67 35.99
CA VAL A 146 -8.89 -1.88 36.01
C VAL A 146 -8.30 -2.06 37.41
N ASP A 147 -7.79 -3.26 37.69
CA ASP A 147 -7.11 -3.51 38.96
C ASP A 147 -5.93 -2.55 39.12
N GLY A 148 -5.86 -1.89 40.28
CA GLY A 148 -4.81 -0.92 40.58
C GLY A 148 -4.94 0.45 39.89
N GLY A 149 -5.97 0.71 39.06
CA GLY A 149 -6.05 1.97 38.31
C GLY A 149 -7.30 2.17 37.45
N ARG A 150 -7.14 2.93 36.35
CA ARG A 150 -8.13 3.11 35.29
C ARG A 150 -7.45 3.47 33.97
N LEU A 151 -8.11 3.15 32.87
CA LEU A 151 -7.78 3.56 31.51
C LEU A 151 -8.72 4.69 31.10
N ILE A 152 -8.20 5.74 30.48
CA ILE A 152 -8.98 6.85 29.94
C ILE A 152 -8.72 6.88 28.45
N ARG A 153 -9.77 6.66 27.65
CA ARG A 153 -9.70 6.74 26.19
C ARG A 153 -10.32 8.04 25.74
N THR A 154 -9.56 8.89 25.07
CA THR A 154 -10.01 10.19 24.60
C THR A 154 -9.89 10.27 23.08
N ARG A 155 -10.91 10.84 22.44
CA ARG A 155 -10.98 11.07 21.00
C ARG A 155 -11.34 12.52 20.75
N ALA A 156 -10.65 13.18 19.81
CA ALA A 156 -11.03 14.51 19.36
C ALA A 156 -12.20 14.40 18.37
N GLU A 157 -13.13 15.36 18.42
CA GLU A 157 -14.13 15.50 17.36
C GLU A 157 -13.43 15.84 16.04
N LEU A 158 -13.91 15.26 14.93
CA LEU A 158 -13.37 15.51 13.59
C LEU A 158 -14.43 16.12 12.70
N HIS A 159 -14.01 17.10 11.89
CA HIS A 159 -14.85 17.76 10.90
C HIS A 159 -14.22 17.63 9.53
N ALA A 160 -14.92 16.99 8.61
CA ALA A 160 -14.53 16.87 7.21
C ALA A 160 -15.73 17.14 6.28
N GLU A 161 -15.45 17.27 5.00
CA GLU A 161 -16.46 17.38 3.96
C GLU A 161 -16.09 16.53 2.75
N LEU A 162 -17.11 15.96 2.10
CA LEU A 162 -16.99 15.35 0.77
C LEU A 162 -17.63 16.31 -0.24
N THR A 163 -16.84 16.77 -1.20
CA THR A 163 -17.34 17.45 -2.39
C THR A 163 -17.42 16.50 -3.56
N VAL A 164 -18.58 16.49 -4.23
CA VAL A 164 -18.84 15.68 -5.42
C VAL A 164 -19.25 16.61 -6.55
N ARG A 165 -18.61 16.47 -7.71
CA ARG A 165 -18.96 17.22 -8.93
C ARG A 165 -18.97 16.27 -10.10
N SER A 166 -19.83 16.53 -11.08
CA SER A 166 -19.80 15.79 -12.33
C SER A 166 -19.84 16.72 -13.54
N GLU A 167 -19.08 16.37 -14.55
CA GLU A 167 -19.03 17.08 -15.83
C GLU A 167 -19.03 16.05 -16.97
N PRO A 168 -19.79 16.28 -18.06
CA PRO A 168 -19.73 15.41 -19.24
C PRO A 168 -18.35 15.49 -19.91
N ASP A 169 -17.81 14.35 -20.33
CA ASP A 169 -16.54 14.27 -21.05
C ASP A 169 -16.56 13.16 -22.11
N ASP A 170 -16.55 13.53 -23.40
CA ASP A 170 -16.54 12.60 -24.56
C ASP A 170 -17.56 11.44 -24.49
N GLY A 171 -18.76 11.71 -23.97
CA GLY A 171 -19.84 10.71 -23.83
C GLY A 171 -19.76 9.88 -22.54
N LEU A 172 -18.78 10.15 -21.70
CA LEU A 172 -18.66 9.69 -20.32
C LEU A 172 -19.06 10.81 -19.36
N LEU A 173 -19.16 10.46 -18.07
CA LEU A 173 -19.30 11.39 -16.96
C LEU A 173 -18.01 11.38 -16.15
N SER A 174 -17.32 12.52 -16.09
CA SER A 174 -16.17 12.73 -15.20
C SER A 174 -16.67 13.16 -13.83
N ILE A 175 -16.44 12.32 -12.82
CA ILE A 175 -16.87 12.50 -11.44
C ILE A 175 -15.66 12.91 -10.62
N SER A 176 -15.65 14.16 -10.14
CA SER A 176 -14.63 14.66 -9.21
C SER A 176 -15.07 14.45 -7.77
N LEU A 177 -14.22 13.80 -7.00
CA LEU A 177 -14.40 13.52 -5.58
C LEU A 177 -13.29 14.20 -4.79
N GLU A 178 -13.63 14.96 -3.77
CA GLU A 178 -12.67 15.58 -2.86
C GLU A 178 -13.12 15.36 -1.41
N VAL A 179 -12.27 14.73 -0.60
CA VAL A 179 -12.43 14.67 0.85
C VAL A 179 -11.46 15.68 1.46
N ARG A 180 -12.00 16.60 2.27
CA ARG A 180 -11.23 17.64 2.94
C ARG A 180 -11.48 17.62 4.44
N ASN A 181 -10.41 17.61 5.22
CA ASN A 181 -10.44 17.91 6.65
C ASN A 181 -10.57 19.43 6.83
N ILE A 182 -11.62 19.86 7.54
CA ILE A 182 -11.93 21.28 7.75
C ILE A 182 -11.66 21.73 9.18
N ASP A 183 -11.01 20.90 10.00
CA ASP A 183 -10.59 21.28 11.34
C ASP A 183 -9.57 22.42 11.31
N ALA A 184 -9.65 23.26 12.33
CA ALA A 184 -8.79 24.44 12.47
C ALA A 184 -7.29 24.05 12.59
N PRO A 185 -6.38 24.95 12.21
CA PRO A 185 -4.95 24.71 12.28
C PRO A 185 -4.48 24.20 13.65
N PRO A 186 -3.64 23.16 13.68
CA PRO A 186 -3.21 22.54 14.92
C PRO A 186 -2.14 23.40 15.61
N ALA A 187 -2.12 23.38 16.95
CA ALA A 187 -1.11 24.11 17.71
C ALA A 187 0.23 23.35 17.79
N ASP A 188 0.18 22.01 17.70
CA ASP A 188 1.31 21.11 17.76
C ASP A 188 1.02 19.81 16.98
N LYS A 189 2.01 18.91 16.93
CA LYS A 189 1.93 17.63 16.20
C LYS A 189 0.90 16.67 16.81
N ASP A 190 0.74 16.70 18.13
CA ASP A 190 -0.16 15.78 18.85
C ASP A 190 -1.62 16.12 18.54
N ILE A 191 -1.95 17.42 18.52
CA ILE A 191 -3.26 17.92 18.09
C ILE A 191 -3.46 17.66 16.59
N ALA A 192 -2.42 17.83 15.77
CA ALA A 192 -2.51 17.58 14.33
C ALA A 192 -2.97 16.16 14.04
N ILE A 193 -2.29 15.15 14.60
CA ILE A 193 -2.67 13.75 14.36
C ILE A 193 -3.98 13.37 15.06
N ALA A 194 -4.25 13.90 16.26
CA ALA A 194 -5.52 13.64 16.96
C ALA A 194 -6.75 14.17 16.21
N ARG A 195 -6.57 15.20 15.38
CA ARG A 195 -7.61 15.79 14.53
C ARG A 195 -7.48 15.40 13.05
N SER A 196 -6.70 14.38 12.73
CA SER A 196 -6.55 13.90 11.36
C SER A 196 -7.53 12.78 11.04
N LEU A 197 -7.93 12.66 9.77
CA LEU A 197 -8.54 11.44 9.24
C LEU A 197 -7.41 10.53 8.78
N ILE A 198 -7.23 9.38 9.41
CA ILE A 198 -6.05 8.53 9.21
C ILE A 198 -6.38 7.37 8.26
N GLY A 199 -5.51 7.06 7.29
CA GLY A 199 -5.76 5.97 6.35
C GLY A 199 -6.98 6.20 5.45
N THR A 200 -7.25 7.46 5.10
CA THR A 200 -8.43 7.87 4.33
C THR A 200 -8.43 7.26 2.94
N HIS A 201 -9.52 6.58 2.60
CA HIS A 201 -9.77 6.02 1.27
C HIS A 201 -11.28 6.02 0.99
N LEU A 202 -11.65 5.85 -0.28
CA LEU A 202 -13.05 5.81 -0.70
C LEU A 202 -13.36 4.52 -1.44
N ILE A 203 -14.56 3.99 -1.24
CA ILE A 203 -15.14 2.96 -2.09
C ILE A 203 -16.35 3.58 -2.79
N THR A 204 -16.38 3.53 -4.11
CA THR A 204 -17.49 4.06 -4.91
C THR A 204 -18.18 2.94 -5.65
N GLU A 205 -19.51 2.92 -5.59
CA GLU A 205 -20.37 2.01 -6.32
C GLU A 205 -21.23 2.78 -7.30
N VAL A 206 -21.31 2.29 -8.54
CA VAL A 206 -22.26 2.79 -9.53
C VAL A 206 -23.30 1.72 -9.83
N SER A 207 -24.58 2.08 -9.73
CA SER A 207 -25.69 1.31 -10.26
C SER A 207 -26.19 1.96 -11.55
N GLY A 208 -26.64 1.17 -12.52
CA GLY A 208 -27.13 1.71 -13.79
C GLY A 208 -26.06 2.41 -14.63
N GLY A 209 -24.78 2.03 -14.46
CA GLY A 209 -23.63 2.56 -15.19
C GLY A 209 -22.40 1.71 -14.94
N GLU A 210 -21.28 2.05 -15.58
CA GLU A 210 -20.02 1.31 -15.48
C GLU A 210 -18.85 2.29 -15.34
N PHE A 211 -17.96 2.06 -14.39
CA PHE A 211 -16.68 2.76 -14.30
C PHE A 211 -15.75 2.35 -15.44
N VAL A 212 -14.92 3.30 -15.87
CA VAL A 212 -13.83 3.05 -16.80
C VAL A 212 -12.54 2.87 -16.02
N SER A 213 -11.73 1.87 -16.38
CA SER A 213 -10.38 1.71 -15.83
C SER A 213 -9.51 2.92 -16.19
N LEU A 214 -8.81 3.46 -15.19
CA LEU A 214 -7.81 4.52 -15.40
C LEU A 214 -6.42 3.94 -15.76
N LEU A 215 -6.19 2.67 -15.45
CA LEU A 215 -4.96 1.96 -15.77
C LEU A 215 -4.97 1.41 -17.19
N GLU A 216 -6.10 0.83 -17.58
CA GLU A 216 -6.30 0.13 -18.84
C GLU A 216 -7.59 0.60 -19.52
N PRO A 217 -7.65 1.88 -19.90
CA PRO A 217 -8.83 2.40 -20.57
C PRO A 217 -9.04 1.72 -21.93
N PRO A 218 -10.31 1.49 -22.34
CA PRO A 218 -10.61 1.20 -23.74
C PRO A 218 -10.16 2.36 -24.63
N GLU A 219 -9.82 2.09 -25.90
CA GLU A 219 -9.31 3.11 -26.83
C GLU A 219 -10.20 4.35 -26.93
N SER A 220 -11.53 4.18 -26.84
CA SER A 220 -12.49 5.28 -26.89
C SER A 220 -12.47 6.22 -25.68
N ALA A 221 -11.87 5.80 -24.56
CA ALA A 221 -11.81 6.56 -23.32
C ALA A 221 -10.39 7.01 -22.95
N ALA A 222 -9.37 6.63 -23.73
CA ALA A 222 -7.97 6.94 -23.44
C ALA A 222 -7.71 8.45 -23.30
N ASP A 223 -8.31 9.26 -24.19
CA ASP A 223 -8.19 10.72 -24.13
C ASP A 223 -8.84 11.28 -22.87
N ALA A 224 -10.02 10.80 -22.48
CA ALA A 224 -10.71 11.21 -21.25
C ALA A 224 -9.91 10.85 -20.00
N VAL A 225 -9.38 9.62 -19.93
CA VAL A 225 -8.53 9.18 -18.81
C VAL A 225 -7.26 10.01 -18.69
N SER A 226 -6.65 10.40 -19.82
CA SER A 226 -5.44 11.25 -19.80
C SER A 226 -5.65 12.64 -19.17
N ARG A 227 -6.92 13.09 -19.07
CA ARG A 227 -7.31 14.35 -18.42
C ARG A 227 -7.63 14.19 -16.94
N CYS A 228 -7.84 12.96 -16.45
CA CYS A 228 -8.18 12.71 -15.07
C CYS A 228 -7.03 13.11 -14.14
N LEU A 229 -7.38 13.84 -13.07
CA LEU A 229 -6.46 14.24 -12.03
C LEU A 229 -6.68 13.43 -10.76
N GLN A 230 -5.58 13.12 -10.08
CA GLN A 230 -5.60 12.49 -8.76
C GLN A 230 -4.56 13.16 -7.85
N TYR A 231 -4.89 13.29 -6.58
CA TYR A 231 -4.05 13.91 -5.57
C TYR A 231 -4.06 13.07 -4.29
N ARG A 232 -2.90 12.52 -3.95
CA ARG A 232 -2.64 11.66 -2.77
C ARG A 232 -3.45 10.37 -2.74
N CYS A 233 -3.93 9.92 -3.89
CA CYS A 233 -4.62 8.66 -4.04
C CYS A 233 -4.48 8.08 -5.46
N PHE A 234 -4.92 6.84 -5.59
CA PHE A 234 -4.85 6.04 -6.80
C PHE A 234 -6.19 5.27 -6.97
N PRO A 235 -7.06 5.69 -7.90
CA PRO A 235 -8.31 4.99 -8.19
C PRO A 235 -8.08 3.75 -9.04
N VAL A 236 -8.66 2.63 -8.64
CA VAL A 236 -8.63 1.36 -9.38
C VAL A 236 -10.00 0.69 -9.42
N LEU A 237 -10.31 -0.01 -10.51
CA LEU A 237 -11.48 -0.88 -10.53
C LEU A 237 -11.35 -1.93 -9.42
N ALA A 238 -12.47 -2.23 -8.78
CA ALA A 238 -12.50 -3.09 -7.60
C ALA A 238 -13.56 -4.18 -7.75
N GLY A 239 -13.44 -5.23 -6.94
CA GLY A 239 -14.32 -6.40 -6.97
C GLY A 239 -13.77 -7.50 -7.88
N PRO A 240 -14.59 -8.53 -8.17
CA PRO A 240 -14.15 -9.67 -8.97
C PRO A 240 -13.63 -9.22 -10.35
N PRO A 241 -12.63 -9.91 -10.92
CA PRO A 241 -12.13 -9.60 -12.26
C PRO A 241 -13.25 -9.43 -13.30
N GLY A 242 -13.22 -8.31 -14.02
CA GLY A 242 -14.24 -7.94 -15.00
C GLY A 242 -15.44 -7.16 -14.44
N SER A 243 -15.51 -6.92 -13.13
CA SER A 243 -16.51 -6.03 -12.53
C SER A 243 -16.17 -4.55 -12.77
N THR A 244 -17.11 -3.79 -13.30
CA THR A 244 -16.93 -2.35 -13.57
C THR A 244 -17.83 -1.47 -12.70
N THR A 245 -18.48 -2.03 -11.68
CA THR A 245 -19.46 -1.28 -10.86
C THR A 245 -18.86 -0.73 -9.57
N LEU A 246 -17.62 -1.12 -9.24
CA LEU A 246 -16.93 -0.72 -8.01
C LEU A 246 -15.56 -0.13 -8.33
N MET A 247 -15.19 0.91 -7.60
CA MET A 247 -13.88 1.52 -7.68
C MET A 247 -13.37 1.83 -6.26
N LEU A 248 -12.10 1.53 -6.02
CA LEU A 248 -11.40 1.78 -4.77
C LEU A 248 -10.41 2.92 -5.00
N ILE A 249 -10.52 3.98 -4.20
CA ILE A 249 -9.64 5.15 -4.25
C ILE A 249 -8.72 5.06 -3.03
N SER A 250 -7.53 4.50 -3.25
CA SER A 250 -6.59 4.15 -2.18
C SER A 250 -5.45 5.18 -2.07
N PRO A 251 -4.92 5.47 -0.87
CA PRO A 251 -3.73 6.29 -0.70
C PRO A 251 -2.42 5.56 -1.10
N ILE A 252 -2.50 4.26 -1.38
CA ILE A 252 -1.39 3.45 -1.91
C ILE A 252 -1.71 3.00 -3.34
N ILE A 253 -0.67 2.79 -4.14
CA ILE A 253 -0.81 2.33 -5.52
C ILE A 253 -1.26 0.87 -5.51
N LEU A 254 -2.29 0.58 -6.30
CA LEU A 254 -2.84 -0.75 -6.52
C LEU A 254 -3.06 -0.96 -8.02
N TYR A 255 -3.27 -2.19 -8.43
CA TYR A 255 -3.77 -2.53 -9.77
C TYR A 255 -5.28 -2.73 -9.74
N ASP A 256 -5.91 -2.70 -10.91
CA ASP A 256 -7.31 -3.06 -11.06
C ASP A 256 -7.58 -4.48 -10.52
N HIS A 257 -8.72 -4.61 -9.86
CA HIS A 257 -9.15 -5.81 -9.15
C HIS A 257 -8.14 -6.29 -8.11
N PRO A 258 -7.77 -5.44 -7.13
CA PRO A 258 -6.84 -5.85 -6.09
C PRO A 258 -7.42 -7.02 -5.30
N GLN A 259 -6.55 -7.95 -4.89
CA GLN A 259 -6.91 -9.16 -4.16
C GLN A 259 -6.00 -9.32 -2.94
N ILE A 260 -6.59 -9.75 -1.83
CA ILE A 260 -5.81 -10.27 -0.71
C ILE A 260 -5.41 -11.70 -1.08
N ALA A 261 -4.14 -12.04 -0.96
CA ALA A 261 -3.65 -13.39 -1.21
C ALA A 261 -4.42 -14.42 -0.34
N GLU A 262 -4.83 -15.54 -0.93
CA GLU A 262 -5.60 -16.59 -0.21
C GLU A 262 -4.83 -17.19 0.98
N GLN A 263 -3.51 -17.09 0.92
CA GLN A 263 -2.56 -17.48 1.97
C GLN A 263 -2.56 -16.48 3.13
N SER A 264 -2.79 -15.20 2.84
CA SER A 264 -2.85 -14.09 3.80
C SER A 264 -4.22 -13.98 4.46
N LYS A 265 -4.62 -15.02 5.21
CA LYS A 265 -5.93 -15.06 5.91
C LYS A 265 -5.99 -14.15 7.14
N GLY A 266 -4.89 -13.51 7.52
CA GLY A 266 -4.81 -12.72 8.73
C GLY A 266 -4.09 -11.40 8.52
N ALA A 267 -4.72 -10.28 8.88
CA ALA A 267 -4.08 -8.97 8.83
C ALA A 267 -2.86 -8.93 9.76
N LEU A 268 -1.70 -8.58 9.21
CA LEU A 268 -0.45 -8.31 9.94
C LEU A 268 -0.06 -6.82 9.91
N PHE A 269 -0.88 -5.98 9.27
CA PHE A 269 -0.71 -4.53 9.10
C PHE A 269 0.53 -4.12 8.28
N ASP A 270 1.03 -5.08 7.50
CA ASP A 270 2.12 -5.00 6.53
C ASP A 270 1.75 -5.98 5.40
N SER A 271 0.86 -5.54 4.50
CA SER A 271 0.10 -6.45 3.61
C SER A 271 0.87 -6.82 2.33
N THR A 272 2.18 -6.61 2.30
CA THR A 272 3.04 -7.01 1.17
C THR A 272 3.65 -8.37 1.50
N GLU A 273 3.26 -9.43 0.77
CA GLU A 273 3.87 -10.77 0.52
C GLU A 273 4.82 -11.44 1.56
N ILE A 274 4.88 -10.97 2.81
CA ILE A 274 5.91 -11.25 3.82
C ILE A 274 5.29 -11.97 5.04
N ASP A 275 4.03 -12.42 4.94
CA ASP A 275 3.26 -13.03 6.04
C ASP A 275 3.96 -14.22 6.70
N GLU A 276 4.60 -15.09 5.91
CA GLU A 276 5.31 -16.25 6.43
C GLU A 276 6.50 -15.83 7.30
N ILE A 277 7.38 -14.96 6.79
CA ILE A 277 8.56 -14.52 7.52
C ILE A 277 8.19 -13.66 8.73
N LEU A 278 7.12 -12.85 8.65
CA LEU A 278 6.60 -12.14 9.82
C LEU A 278 6.06 -13.11 10.87
N THR A 279 5.30 -14.12 10.47
CA THR A 279 4.80 -15.17 11.36
C THR A 279 5.95 -15.90 12.05
N LEU A 280 6.96 -16.35 11.29
CA LEU A 280 8.16 -16.99 11.84
C LEU A 280 8.89 -16.08 12.82
N ARG A 281 9.04 -14.79 12.50
CA ARG A 281 9.67 -13.81 13.39
C ARG A 281 8.88 -13.60 14.68
N VAL A 282 7.55 -13.57 14.60
CA VAL A 282 6.69 -13.50 15.79
C VAL A 282 6.88 -14.74 16.67
N MET A 283 6.92 -15.93 16.08
CA MET A 283 7.12 -17.17 16.83
C MET A 283 8.47 -17.19 17.58
N THR A 284 9.51 -16.56 17.01
CA THR A 284 10.84 -16.43 17.63
C THR A 284 10.97 -15.31 18.68
N MET A 285 9.95 -14.47 18.87
CA MET A 285 9.97 -13.46 19.94
C MET A 285 10.01 -14.14 21.32
N THR A 286 10.68 -13.50 22.27
CA THR A 286 10.69 -13.94 23.67
C THR A 286 9.31 -13.77 24.32
N ASP A 287 9.05 -14.50 25.40
CA ASP A 287 7.80 -14.37 26.16
C ASP A 287 7.55 -12.94 26.66
N GLU A 288 8.61 -12.24 27.06
CA GLU A 288 8.55 -10.83 27.49
C GLU A 288 8.16 -9.91 26.33
N GLU A 289 8.76 -10.09 25.16
CA GLU A 289 8.42 -9.31 23.96
C GLU A 289 6.98 -9.56 23.50
N LYS A 290 6.52 -10.81 23.56
CA LYS A 290 5.13 -11.18 23.25
C LYS A 290 4.16 -10.59 24.26
N ALA A 291 4.50 -10.60 25.55
CA ALA A 291 3.69 -9.96 26.58
C ALA A 291 3.59 -8.44 26.37
N GLN A 292 4.70 -7.79 26.01
CA GLN A 292 4.71 -6.36 25.69
C GLN A 292 3.87 -6.02 24.44
N ALA A 293 3.93 -6.85 23.40
CA ALA A 293 3.09 -6.68 22.22
C ALA A 293 1.59 -6.80 22.58
N ARG A 294 1.21 -7.85 23.33
CA ARG A 294 -0.17 -8.03 23.83
C ARG A 294 -0.66 -6.85 24.68
N ALA A 295 0.22 -6.24 25.47
CA ALA A 295 -0.10 -5.07 26.29
C ALA A 295 -0.22 -3.75 25.49
N THR A 296 0.34 -3.72 24.27
CA THR A 296 0.34 -2.52 23.41
C THR A 296 -1.05 -2.29 22.82
N ASP A 297 -1.60 -3.27 22.09
CA ASP A 297 -2.87 -3.13 21.36
C ASP A 297 -3.63 -4.47 21.33
N PRO A 298 -4.97 -4.48 21.47
CA PRO A 298 -5.76 -5.70 21.32
C PRO A 298 -5.53 -6.43 19.99
N ARG A 299 -5.35 -5.69 18.89
CA ARG A 299 -5.05 -6.27 17.57
C ARG A 299 -3.66 -6.91 17.51
N ALA A 300 -2.68 -6.33 18.22
CA ALA A 300 -1.38 -6.96 18.39
C ALA A 300 -1.53 -8.29 19.14
N ALA A 301 -2.33 -8.31 20.20
CA ALA A 301 -2.59 -9.53 20.96
C ALA A 301 -3.18 -10.64 20.08
N GLU A 302 -4.17 -10.30 19.25
CA GLU A 302 -4.76 -11.22 18.27
C GLU A 302 -3.73 -11.77 17.27
N ILE A 303 -2.81 -10.92 16.77
CA ILE A 303 -1.73 -11.35 15.88
C ILE A 303 -0.81 -12.35 16.59
N ILE A 304 -0.33 -12.03 17.79
CA ILE A 304 0.57 -12.91 18.55
C ILE A 304 -0.13 -14.25 18.87
N ASP A 305 -1.37 -14.19 19.35
CA ASP A 305 -2.15 -15.38 19.72
C ASP A 305 -2.41 -16.28 18.50
N ARG A 306 -2.69 -15.68 17.34
CA ARG A 306 -2.85 -16.42 16.07
C ARG A 306 -1.56 -17.09 15.64
N CYS A 307 -0.41 -16.42 15.75
CA CYS A 307 0.89 -16.99 15.40
C CYS A 307 1.28 -18.13 16.37
N ASP A 308 1.07 -17.94 17.67
CA ASP A 308 1.38 -18.95 18.69
C ASP A 308 0.49 -20.21 18.58
N ALA A 309 -0.77 -20.05 18.14
CA ALA A 309 -1.71 -21.15 17.94
C ALA A 309 -1.59 -21.83 16.56
N MET A 310 -0.71 -21.36 15.69
CA MET A 310 -0.62 -21.84 14.31
C MET A 310 -0.07 -23.28 14.26
N SER A 311 -0.77 -24.17 13.55
CA SER A 311 -0.28 -25.53 13.32
C SER A 311 0.82 -25.56 12.25
N PRO A 312 1.71 -26.56 12.26
CA PRO A 312 2.70 -26.73 11.19
C PRO A 312 2.06 -26.81 9.79
N GLU A 313 0.90 -27.44 9.66
CA GLU A 313 0.15 -27.50 8.39
C GLU A 313 -0.38 -26.14 7.95
N ALA A 314 -0.81 -25.30 8.89
CA ALA A 314 -1.23 -23.94 8.61
C ALA A 314 -0.05 -23.06 8.19
N LEU A 315 1.12 -23.24 8.82
CA LEU A 315 2.36 -22.57 8.44
C LEU A 315 2.83 -22.98 7.02
N LEU A 316 2.70 -24.27 6.67
CA LEU A 316 2.99 -24.75 5.32
C LEU A 316 2.09 -24.11 4.25
N ASN A 317 0.87 -23.72 4.60
CA ASN A 317 -0.05 -23.02 3.69
C ASN A 317 0.27 -21.52 3.54
N LEU A 318 1.12 -20.95 4.41
CA LEU A 318 1.65 -19.60 4.26
C LEU A 318 2.83 -19.55 3.28
N HIS A 319 3.46 -20.69 2.99
CA HIS A 319 4.44 -20.75 1.90
C HIS A 319 3.76 -20.27 0.62
N GLY A 320 4.37 -19.26 -0.01
CA GLY A 320 3.94 -18.79 -1.30
C GLY A 320 3.81 -19.98 -2.25
N VAL A 321 2.61 -20.16 -2.83
CA VAL A 321 2.46 -21.12 -3.91
C VAL A 321 3.26 -20.53 -5.07
N LEU A 322 4.40 -21.13 -5.40
CA LEU A 322 5.10 -20.89 -6.66
C LEU A 322 4.11 -21.24 -7.78
N ARG A 323 3.32 -20.26 -8.22
CA ARG A 323 2.44 -20.39 -9.37
C ARG A 323 3.35 -20.38 -10.57
N ASN A 324 3.72 -21.56 -11.05
CA ASN A 324 4.47 -21.72 -12.28
C ASN A 324 3.65 -21.10 -13.43
N PRO A 325 4.04 -19.94 -13.98
CA PRO A 325 3.30 -19.29 -15.05
C PRO A 325 3.37 -20.06 -16.38
N HIS A 326 4.15 -21.16 -16.43
CA HIS A 326 4.40 -21.99 -17.60
C HIS A 326 3.74 -23.37 -17.57
N SER A 327 2.64 -23.57 -16.83
CA SER A 327 1.86 -24.82 -16.93
C SER A 327 1.13 -24.90 -18.29
N GLY A 328 1.88 -25.09 -19.38
CA GLY A 328 1.36 -25.15 -20.74
C GLY A 328 2.39 -24.98 -21.86
N THR A 329 3.65 -24.65 -21.58
CA THR A 329 4.67 -24.45 -22.63
C THR A 329 5.83 -25.42 -22.42
N GLU A 330 5.98 -26.39 -23.33
CA GLU A 330 7.17 -27.24 -23.42
C GLU A 330 8.37 -26.39 -23.89
N THR A 331 8.91 -25.57 -22.99
CA THR A 331 10.16 -24.87 -23.23
C THR A 331 11.29 -25.75 -22.70
N ARG A 332 12.20 -26.14 -23.60
CA ARG A 332 13.42 -26.91 -23.28
C ARG A 332 14.11 -26.30 -22.06
N SER A 333 14.28 -27.13 -21.02
CA SER A 333 15.03 -26.82 -19.82
C SER A 333 16.45 -26.34 -20.18
N LEU A 334 16.76 -25.09 -19.83
CA LEU A 334 18.09 -24.50 -19.83
C LEU A 334 18.56 -24.30 -18.38
N ILE A 335 18.28 -25.26 -17.51
CA ILE A 335 18.97 -25.35 -16.22
C ILE A 335 20.46 -25.57 -16.54
N PRO A 336 21.40 -24.79 -15.97
CA PRO A 336 22.81 -25.16 -16.03
C PRO A 336 22.95 -26.55 -15.40
N GLU A 337 23.44 -27.55 -16.14
CA GLU A 337 23.66 -28.89 -15.58
C GLU A 337 24.55 -28.74 -14.35
N VAL A 338 23.96 -28.91 -13.16
CA VAL A 338 24.73 -29.02 -11.92
C VAL A 338 25.66 -30.23 -12.11
N PRO A 339 26.99 -30.08 -11.99
CA PRO A 339 27.91 -31.19 -12.16
C PRO A 339 27.49 -32.39 -11.29
N GLU A 340 27.55 -33.61 -11.84
CA GLU A 340 27.18 -34.82 -11.10
C GLU A 340 27.83 -34.84 -9.70
N GLY A 341 26.99 -34.78 -8.66
CA GLY A 341 27.41 -34.86 -7.25
C GLY A 341 27.45 -33.56 -6.45
N MET A 342 26.93 -32.44 -6.98
CA MET A 342 26.81 -31.17 -6.26
C MET A 342 25.34 -30.78 -6.07
N ASP A 343 25.01 -30.20 -4.91
CA ASP A 343 23.67 -29.66 -4.64
C ASP A 343 23.64 -28.16 -4.99
N TRP A 344 22.49 -27.65 -5.46
CA TRP A 344 22.36 -26.25 -5.92
C TRP A 344 22.57 -25.19 -4.82
N TRP A 345 22.52 -25.59 -3.54
CA TRP A 345 22.77 -24.72 -2.38
C TRP A 345 24.23 -24.72 -1.91
N ASP A 346 25.14 -25.39 -2.62
CA ASP A 346 26.57 -25.36 -2.32
C ASP A 346 27.17 -23.98 -2.72
N PRO A 347 27.82 -23.23 -1.80
CA PRO A 347 28.47 -21.94 -2.09
C PRO A 347 29.50 -21.98 -3.23
N LEU A 348 29.97 -23.15 -3.64
CA LEU A 348 30.85 -23.32 -4.80
C LEU A 348 30.10 -23.24 -6.14
N ALA A 349 28.79 -23.49 -6.18
CA ALA A 349 27.96 -23.34 -7.38
C ALA A 349 27.84 -21.89 -7.84
N ASP A 350 27.96 -20.92 -6.92
CA ASP A 350 27.97 -19.47 -7.21
C ASP A 350 29.13 -19.04 -8.12
N THR A 351 30.20 -19.82 -8.24
CA THR A 351 31.34 -19.48 -9.11
C THR A 351 31.10 -19.73 -10.60
N ALA A 352 29.96 -20.33 -10.98
CA ALA A 352 29.59 -20.56 -12.38
C ALA A 352 28.91 -19.35 -13.05
N VAL A 353 28.35 -18.41 -12.27
CA VAL A 353 27.67 -17.20 -12.75
C VAL A 353 28.67 -16.05 -12.75
N ALA A 354 28.82 -15.34 -13.86
CA ALA A 354 29.77 -14.24 -13.99
C ALA A 354 29.07 -12.95 -14.49
N PRO A 355 28.28 -12.27 -13.64
CA PRO A 355 27.36 -11.19 -14.04
C PRO A 355 28.01 -9.98 -14.70
N SER A 356 29.34 -9.85 -14.57
CA SER A 356 30.15 -8.77 -15.14
C SER A 356 30.62 -9.01 -16.58
N ILE A 357 30.49 -10.24 -17.10
CA ILE A 357 30.85 -10.64 -18.48
C ILE A 357 29.66 -11.24 -19.25
N ASP A 358 28.56 -11.53 -18.55
CA ASP A 358 27.33 -12.05 -19.13
C ASP A 358 26.66 -11.02 -20.04
N ALA A 359 26.03 -11.51 -21.11
CA ALA A 359 25.40 -10.68 -22.12
C ALA A 359 24.12 -11.34 -22.63
N VAL A 360 23.11 -10.53 -22.90
CA VAL A 360 21.82 -10.95 -23.44
C VAL A 360 21.65 -10.42 -24.87
N LEU A 361 20.95 -11.16 -25.71
CA LEU A 361 20.54 -10.69 -27.03
C LEU A 361 19.19 -9.99 -26.91
N VAL A 362 19.18 -8.68 -27.10
CA VAL A 362 17.95 -7.88 -27.18
C VAL A 362 17.76 -7.44 -28.62
N ASN A 363 16.65 -7.82 -29.25
CA ASN A 363 16.38 -7.52 -30.66
C ASN A 363 17.54 -7.90 -31.62
N GLY A 364 18.27 -8.97 -31.30
CA GLY A 364 19.43 -9.44 -32.06
C GLY A 364 20.73 -8.66 -31.82
N VAL A 365 20.72 -7.64 -30.95
CA VAL A 365 21.90 -6.89 -30.53
C VAL A 365 22.39 -7.43 -29.20
N ARG A 366 23.70 -7.68 -29.10
CA ARG A 366 24.33 -8.12 -27.85
C ARG A 366 24.40 -6.94 -26.88
N VAL A 367 23.68 -7.05 -25.77
CA VAL A 367 23.68 -6.13 -24.65
C VAL A 367 24.53 -6.74 -23.53
N SER A 368 25.57 -6.03 -23.14
CA SER A 368 26.46 -6.38 -22.02
C SER A 368 26.72 -5.16 -21.17
N ARG A 369 27.50 -5.32 -20.09
CA ARG A 369 28.05 -4.19 -19.33
C ARG A 369 28.57 -3.08 -20.27
N ASP A 370 28.27 -1.85 -19.89
CA ASP A 370 28.52 -0.58 -20.59
C ASP A 370 27.73 -0.34 -21.88
N SER A 371 26.82 -1.25 -22.27
CA SER A 371 25.87 -0.98 -23.35
C SER A 371 24.89 0.13 -22.95
N ARG A 372 24.46 0.94 -23.91
CA ARG A 372 23.43 1.95 -23.72
C ARG A 372 22.09 1.41 -24.19
N VAL A 373 21.07 1.57 -23.38
CA VAL A 373 19.70 1.13 -23.67
C VAL A 373 18.71 2.25 -23.38
N ARG A 374 17.59 2.27 -24.11
CA ARG A 374 16.40 3.03 -23.76
C ARG A 374 15.42 2.12 -23.04
N LEU A 375 14.83 2.61 -21.96
CA LEU A 375 13.90 1.85 -21.13
C LEU A 375 12.48 2.01 -21.66
N HIS A 376 11.80 0.87 -21.83
CA HIS A 376 10.40 0.73 -22.21
C HIS A 376 9.70 -0.17 -21.18
N PRO A 377 9.53 0.29 -19.92
CA PRO A 377 8.88 -0.50 -18.87
C PRO A 377 7.51 -0.98 -19.34
N CYS A 378 7.23 -2.27 -19.20
CA CYS A 378 5.98 -2.85 -19.65
C CYS A 378 5.04 -3.14 -18.45
N ARG A 379 3.87 -3.70 -18.75
CA ARG A 379 2.79 -3.96 -17.78
C ARG A 379 3.16 -4.92 -16.64
N ARG A 380 4.33 -5.55 -16.67
CA ARG A 380 4.87 -6.42 -15.60
C ARG A 380 5.89 -5.72 -14.70
N ALA A 381 6.29 -4.49 -15.03
CA ALA A 381 7.24 -3.71 -14.25
C ALA A 381 6.59 -3.17 -12.97
N ASP A 382 7.41 -2.80 -11.99
CA ASP A 382 6.92 -2.08 -10.81
C ASP A 382 6.31 -0.74 -11.27
N ALA A 383 5.28 -0.24 -10.57
CA ALA A 383 4.70 1.07 -10.84
C ALA A 383 5.76 2.20 -10.76
N GLN A 384 6.82 2.00 -9.97
CA GLN A 384 7.96 2.90 -9.93
C GLN A 384 8.74 2.93 -11.26
N ASP A 385 8.79 1.83 -12.00
CA ASP A 385 9.55 1.72 -13.24
C ASP A 385 8.94 2.54 -14.37
N LEU A 386 7.61 2.74 -14.35
CA LEU A 386 6.89 3.58 -15.31
C LEU A 386 7.42 5.02 -15.37
N PHE A 387 7.96 5.55 -14.26
CA PHE A 387 8.59 6.89 -14.24
C PHE A 387 9.88 6.96 -15.06
N TYR A 388 10.47 5.82 -15.43
CA TYR A 388 11.68 5.72 -16.23
C TYR A 388 11.43 5.45 -17.72
N ALA A 389 10.17 5.46 -18.17
CA ALA A 389 9.82 5.33 -19.57
C ALA A 389 10.60 6.33 -20.45
N ASP A 390 11.12 5.84 -21.58
CA ASP A 390 11.95 6.55 -22.55
C ASP A 390 13.28 7.12 -22.05
N LYS A 391 13.68 6.82 -20.80
CA LYS A 391 14.98 7.23 -20.27
C LYS A 391 16.11 6.38 -20.84
N VAL A 392 17.29 6.98 -20.97
CA VAL A 392 18.51 6.30 -21.40
C VAL A 392 19.29 5.85 -20.18
N ALA A 393 19.71 4.60 -20.18
CA ALA A 393 20.46 3.99 -19.10
C ALA A 393 21.69 3.24 -19.65
N ARG A 394 22.71 3.14 -18.80
CA ARG A 394 23.89 2.31 -19.02
C ARG A 394 23.72 0.99 -18.30
N VAL A 395 23.98 -0.11 -19.00
CA VAL A 395 23.96 -1.46 -18.43
C VAL A 395 25.18 -1.67 -17.53
N THR A 396 24.97 -2.08 -16.29
CA THR A 396 26.05 -2.37 -15.34
C THR A 396 26.27 -3.88 -15.18
N CYS A 397 25.22 -4.67 -15.26
CA CYS A 397 25.27 -6.12 -15.15
C CYS A 397 24.13 -6.81 -15.88
N VAL A 398 24.30 -8.10 -16.18
CA VAL A 398 23.23 -8.99 -16.64
C VAL A 398 23.17 -10.15 -15.65
N HIS A 399 21.98 -10.41 -15.13
CA HIS A 399 21.70 -11.48 -14.18
C HIS A 399 20.73 -12.49 -14.79
N GLU A 400 20.78 -13.71 -14.28
CA GLU A 400 19.74 -14.71 -14.49
C GLU A 400 19.06 -14.94 -13.14
N THR A 401 17.72 -14.91 -13.11
CA THR A 401 16.94 -15.21 -11.92
C THR A 401 16.96 -16.70 -11.62
N VAL A 402 16.49 -17.10 -10.45
CA VAL A 402 16.32 -18.52 -10.09
C VAL A 402 15.39 -19.25 -11.06
N ASP A 403 14.49 -18.51 -11.72
CA ASP A 403 13.53 -19.03 -12.70
C ASP A 403 14.10 -19.11 -14.13
N GLY A 404 15.35 -18.70 -14.35
CA GLY A 404 16.02 -18.71 -15.66
C GLY A 404 15.75 -17.46 -16.51
N ASP A 405 15.06 -16.45 -15.96
CA ASP A 405 14.80 -15.20 -16.66
C ASP A 405 16.02 -14.28 -16.62
N GLN A 406 16.31 -13.62 -17.73
CA GLN A 406 17.42 -12.67 -17.79
C GLN A 406 16.95 -11.29 -17.30
N GLN A 407 17.76 -10.64 -16.47
CA GLN A 407 17.50 -9.32 -15.91
C GLN A 407 18.70 -8.40 -16.19
N ILE A 408 18.42 -7.22 -16.74
CA ILE A 408 19.44 -6.25 -17.13
C ILE A 408 19.48 -5.16 -16.07
N GLY A 409 20.56 -5.15 -15.28
CA GLY A 409 20.81 -4.12 -14.27
C GLY A 409 21.35 -2.86 -14.92
N VAL A 410 20.69 -1.72 -14.70
CA VAL A 410 21.02 -0.44 -15.33
C VAL A 410 21.14 0.71 -14.32
N VAL A 411 21.88 1.73 -14.73
CA VAL A 411 21.96 3.05 -14.08
C VAL A 411 21.57 4.11 -15.09
N LEU A 412 20.65 5.02 -14.73
CA LEU A 412 20.21 6.10 -15.60
C LEU A 412 21.36 7.07 -15.88
N GLU A 413 21.52 7.52 -17.12
CA GLU A 413 22.61 8.45 -17.48
C GLU A 413 22.44 9.83 -16.85
N ASP A 414 21.19 10.27 -16.69
CA ASP A 414 20.86 11.59 -16.12
C ASP A 414 20.68 11.54 -14.59
N ASP A 415 21.01 10.44 -13.92
CA ASP A 415 20.89 10.33 -12.47
C ASP A 415 22.07 11.05 -11.77
N PRO A 416 21.81 12.14 -11.01
CA PRO A 416 22.85 12.87 -10.29
C PRO A 416 23.55 12.03 -9.20
N ALA A 417 23.01 10.86 -8.84
CA ALA A 417 23.59 9.90 -7.91
C ALA A 417 24.21 8.66 -8.59
N ALA A 418 24.29 8.61 -9.92
CA ALA A 418 24.76 7.45 -10.68
C ALA A 418 26.10 6.87 -10.19
N GLU A 419 27.08 7.71 -9.84
CA GLU A 419 28.38 7.28 -9.32
C GLU A 419 28.30 6.61 -7.93
N MET A 420 27.28 6.94 -7.13
CA MET A 420 27.05 6.36 -5.80
C MET A 420 26.36 4.99 -5.88
N HIS A 421 25.52 4.78 -6.90
CA HIS A 421 24.85 3.52 -7.19
C HIS A 421 25.83 2.39 -7.55
N ASP A 422 26.85 2.72 -8.36
CA ASP A 422 27.92 1.78 -8.73
C ASP A 422 28.77 1.34 -7.52
N TRP A 423 28.89 2.16 -6.47
CA TRP A 423 29.72 1.84 -5.29
C TRP A 423 29.07 0.87 -4.29
N TYR A 424 27.73 0.85 -4.19
CA TYR A 424 27.00 -0.03 -3.27
C TYR A 424 26.09 -1.07 -3.98
N GLY A 425 26.12 -1.15 -5.32
CA GLY A 425 25.46 -2.20 -6.08
C GLY A 425 23.93 -2.09 -6.14
N ARG A 426 23.39 -0.87 -6.18
CA ARG A 426 21.95 -0.63 -6.38
C ARG A 426 21.67 -0.24 -7.82
N TYR A 427 21.09 -1.16 -8.59
CA TYR A 427 20.70 -0.97 -9.98
C TYR A 427 19.18 -1.06 -10.12
N LEU A 428 18.64 -0.44 -11.18
CA LEU A 428 17.28 -0.72 -11.65
C LEU A 428 17.36 -1.96 -12.55
N TYR A 429 16.37 -2.85 -12.49
CA TYR A 429 16.39 -4.10 -13.26
C TYR A 429 15.22 -4.13 -14.23
N PHE A 430 15.52 -4.46 -15.48
CA PHE A 430 14.53 -4.55 -16.56
C PHE A 430 14.69 -5.86 -17.32
N ALA A 431 13.58 -6.40 -17.79
CA ALA A 431 13.60 -7.56 -18.67
C ALA A 431 14.11 -7.20 -20.09
N PRO A 432 14.60 -8.18 -20.88
CA PRO A 432 15.13 -7.94 -22.23
C PRO A 432 14.14 -7.28 -23.19
N ASP A 433 12.84 -7.53 -23.04
CA ASP A 433 11.77 -6.94 -23.84
C ASP A 433 11.39 -5.51 -23.40
N GLU A 434 11.84 -5.08 -22.22
CA GLU A 434 11.62 -3.75 -21.66
C GLU A 434 12.77 -2.79 -21.96
N VAL A 435 13.76 -3.20 -22.76
CA VAL A 435 14.88 -2.36 -23.14
C VAL A 435 15.10 -2.36 -24.64
N GLU A 436 15.52 -1.21 -25.18
CA GLU A 436 15.88 -1.05 -26.58
C GLU A 436 17.36 -0.65 -26.69
N PRO A 437 18.22 -1.48 -27.30
CA PRO A 437 19.64 -1.16 -27.48
C PRO A 437 19.84 0.09 -28.35
N LEU A 438 20.62 1.04 -27.85
CA LEU A 438 21.01 2.20 -28.62
C LEU A 438 22.27 1.87 -29.42
N SER A 439 22.16 1.85 -30.74
CA SER A 439 23.34 1.66 -31.61
C SER A 439 24.28 2.85 -31.47
N GLU A 440 25.52 2.63 -31.01
CA GLU A 440 26.56 3.64 -31.11
C GLU A 440 26.83 3.93 -32.58
N GLY A 441 26.51 5.15 -33.00
CA GLY A 441 26.98 5.68 -34.27
C GLY A 441 28.51 5.55 -34.32
N THR A 442 29.01 4.84 -35.32
CA THR A 442 30.43 4.67 -35.60
C THR A 442 31.11 6.03 -35.61
N SER A 443 31.84 6.36 -34.54
CA SER A 443 32.75 7.51 -34.54
C SER A 443 34.02 7.07 -35.30
N PRO A 444 34.39 7.72 -36.42
CA PRO A 444 35.62 7.38 -37.12
C PRO A 444 36.81 7.78 -36.26
N CYS A 445 37.67 6.79 -36.03
CA CYS A 445 38.98 6.82 -35.40
C CYS A 445 39.76 8.14 -35.61
N LYS A 446 40.42 8.59 -34.53
CA LYS A 446 41.69 9.30 -34.60
C LYS A 446 42.68 8.70 -33.63
#